data_AF-A0A7S0EWR3-F1
#
_entry.id   AF-A0A7S0EWR3-F1
#
_cell.length_a   1.000
_cell.length_b   1.000
_cell.length_c   1.000
_cell.angle_alpha   90.00
_cell.angle_beta   90.00
_cell.angle_gamma   90.00
#
_symmetry.space_group_name_H-M   'P 1'
#
loop_
_entity.id
_entity.type
_entity.pdbx_description
1 polymer ?
#
loop_
_entity_poly.entity_id
_entity_poly.type
_entity_poly.pdbx_seq_one_letter_code
_entity_poly.pdbx_strand_id
1 'polypeptide(L)'
;MAVQREKENQPVLRLMAPSAGSPTEPKCYKSPAKPTMKRECTRVGRVSSYDQLIKLGDEKDKQDEADEAAGEDGEDGEDDVIVKTNKKSSFMTDEVKEKLQLGGADPYGLLELQDRRYRATADEIRKAYRRLVLKHHPDKKASAVAEAQAAKLEREAKEKKKERESKERQSNGEEIEEEEEDSEEDAQFKLLSAAWDLLGNVERRRAFDSVDYINDDLPTAFRKGKNFYRTFAAPFLRQAKFSELPKVPKLGDEDTPYEEVADFYRFWQNLRSWRSFDLLTEHDQAEAGDREERRWMQRQNKNVTDRIKKDEYKRVMAFVQLAMDHDPRVVANREALVAAKVAAKAAKEDALAQEKAARDAVANAAAEGERQKQAVADVAKAAQSETKATEKREKERLRSLLKKARKELKTLAEAGRWAARAADIEVLAATLSVEQLQALSAALGAATKPDTIAAMEAKLTADVAALVAQ
;
A
#
# COMPACT_ATOMS: atom_id res chain seq x y z
N MET A 1 -12.26 -38.92 5.96
CA MET A 1 -11.80 -39.19 4.58
C MET A 1 -10.65 -38.25 4.28
N ALA A 2 -9.41 -38.72 4.41
CA ALA A 2 -8.22 -37.95 4.09
C ALA A 2 -7.64 -38.53 2.79
N VAL A 3 -7.65 -37.71 1.75
CA VAL A 3 -7.18 -38.04 0.40
C VAL A 3 -5.65 -38.02 0.40
N GLN A 4 -5.03 -39.14 0.05
CA GLN A 4 -3.59 -39.24 -0.17
C GLN A 4 -3.23 -38.56 -1.50
N ARG A 5 -2.27 -37.62 -1.49
CA ARG A 5 -1.68 -37.07 -2.71
C ARG A 5 -0.42 -37.86 -3.07
N GLU A 6 -0.46 -38.45 -4.25
CA GLU A 6 0.64 -39.16 -4.91
C GLU A 6 1.82 -38.21 -5.16
N LYS A 7 3.04 -38.68 -4.87
CA LYS A 7 4.28 -37.96 -5.19
C LYS A 7 4.69 -38.32 -6.61
N GLU A 8 4.51 -37.39 -7.53
CA GLU A 8 5.05 -37.48 -8.88
C GLU A 8 6.58 -37.44 -8.87
N ASN A 9 7.14 -38.27 -9.72
CA ASN A 9 8.51 -38.70 -9.82
C ASN A 9 9.28 -37.74 -10.75
N GLN A 10 10.08 -36.81 -10.21
CA GLN A 10 11.01 -36.01 -11.01
C GLN A 10 12.37 -36.74 -11.13
N PRO A 11 12.96 -36.85 -12.34
CA PRO A 11 14.21 -37.58 -12.54
C PRO A 11 15.40 -36.77 -12.01
N VAL A 12 16.01 -37.25 -10.93
CA VAL A 12 17.30 -36.75 -10.43
C VAL A 12 18.39 -37.28 -11.37
N LEU A 13 19.11 -36.40 -12.06
CA LEU A 13 20.30 -36.74 -12.85
C LEU A 13 21.38 -37.35 -11.93
N ARG A 14 21.50 -38.68 -11.91
CA ARG A 14 22.64 -39.38 -11.30
C ARG A 14 23.84 -39.27 -12.26
N LEU A 15 24.92 -38.66 -11.79
CA LEU A 15 26.22 -38.72 -12.45
C LEU A 15 26.67 -40.19 -12.53
N MET A 16 26.96 -40.67 -13.75
CA MET A 16 27.50 -42.02 -13.96
C MET A 16 28.89 -42.16 -13.34
N ALA A 17 29.18 -43.34 -12.80
CA ALA A 17 30.50 -43.69 -12.28
C ALA A 17 31.53 -43.80 -13.42
N PRO A 18 32.77 -43.33 -13.23
CA PRO A 18 33.80 -43.38 -14.26
C PRO A 18 34.21 -44.84 -14.57
N SER A 19 34.32 -45.16 -15.85
CA SER A 19 34.72 -46.50 -16.33
C SER A 19 36.21 -46.76 -16.10
N ALA A 20 36.56 -48.05 -15.94
CA ALA A 20 37.87 -48.57 -15.51
C ALA A 20 39.06 -48.29 -16.47
N GLY A 21 38.92 -47.35 -17.41
CA GLY A 21 39.97 -46.93 -18.34
C GLY A 21 40.20 -45.42 -18.41
N SER A 22 39.57 -44.61 -17.54
CA SER A 22 39.79 -43.16 -17.55
C SER A 22 41.14 -42.82 -16.90
N PRO A 23 42.01 -41.99 -17.51
CA PRO A 23 43.30 -41.65 -16.93
C PRO A 23 43.12 -40.91 -15.60
N THR A 24 43.73 -41.43 -14.54
CA THR A 24 43.66 -40.88 -13.17
C THR A 24 44.47 -39.61 -12.96
N GLU A 25 45.25 -39.17 -13.95
CA GLU A 25 45.97 -37.90 -13.92
C GLU A 25 45.81 -37.14 -15.25
N PRO A 26 45.61 -35.81 -15.21
CA PRO A 26 45.38 -35.02 -16.41
C PRO A 26 46.66 -34.91 -17.26
N LYS A 27 46.71 -35.62 -18.38
CA LYS A 27 47.74 -35.40 -19.42
C LYS A 27 47.40 -34.14 -20.22
N CYS A 28 48.24 -33.12 -20.08
CA CYS A 28 48.26 -31.92 -20.91
C CYS A 28 48.80 -32.27 -22.31
N TYR A 29 47.96 -32.15 -23.35
CA TYR A 29 48.42 -32.17 -24.73
C TYR A 29 48.82 -30.75 -25.14
N LYS A 30 50.10 -30.55 -25.47
CA LYS A 30 50.59 -29.28 -26.04
C LYS A 30 50.23 -29.25 -27.54
N SER A 31 49.24 -28.46 -27.92
CA SER A 31 49.04 -28.09 -29.32
C SER A 31 50.10 -27.05 -29.77
N PRO A 32 50.60 -27.12 -31.01
CA PRO A 32 51.54 -26.15 -31.55
C PRO A 32 50.77 -24.94 -32.11
N ALA A 33 50.39 -24.01 -31.25
CA ALA A 33 49.86 -22.72 -31.68
C ALA A 33 50.54 -21.61 -30.86
N LYS A 34 50.92 -20.54 -31.58
CA LYS A 34 51.75 -19.41 -31.13
C LYS A 34 51.23 -18.79 -29.82
N PRO A 35 52.12 -18.25 -28.96
CA PRO A 35 51.74 -17.79 -27.62
C PRO A 35 50.98 -16.47 -27.72
N THR A 36 49.66 -16.52 -27.68
CA THR A 36 48.84 -15.37 -27.29
C THR A 36 48.72 -15.36 -25.77
N MET A 37 48.84 -14.17 -25.19
CA MET A 37 49.06 -13.93 -23.76
C MET A 37 48.09 -14.72 -22.87
N LYS A 38 48.63 -15.31 -21.79
CA LYS A 38 47.84 -16.01 -20.76
C LYS A 38 46.79 -15.04 -20.20
N ARG A 39 45.52 -15.23 -20.55
CA ARG A 39 44.41 -14.74 -19.73
C ARG A 39 44.27 -15.71 -18.56
N GLU A 40 44.59 -15.24 -17.36
CA GLU A 40 44.35 -15.96 -16.13
C GLU A 40 42.84 -16.14 -15.97
N CYS A 41 42.35 -17.34 -16.26
CA CYS A 41 40.96 -17.69 -15.99
C CYS A 41 40.86 -18.03 -14.50
N THR A 42 40.48 -17.05 -13.68
CA THR A 42 40.16 -17.28 -12.27
C THR A 42 38.85 -18.06 -12.20
N ARG A 43 38.88 -19.18 -11.47
CA ARG A 43 37.69 -19.93 -11.09
C ARG A 43 36.78 -18.98 -10.31
N VAL A 44 35.64 -18.60 -10.89
CA VAL A 44 34.64 -17.78 -10.20
C VAL A 44 34.12 -18.60 -9.02
N GLY A 45 34.72 -18.38 -7.86
CA GLY A 45 34.16 -18.81 -6.59
C GLY A 45 32.75 -18.21 -6.51
N ARG A 46 31.79 -18.95 -5.98
CA ARG A 46 30.44 -18.43 -5.74
C ARG A 46 30.57 -17.31 -4.70
N VAL A 47 30.73 -16.07 -5.15
CA VAL A 47 31.04 -14.96 -4.26
C VAL A 47 29.77 -14.54 -3.52
N SER A 48 29.72 -14.88 -2.24
CA SER A 48 28.78 -14.32 -1.29
C SER A 48 29.45 -13.14 -0.59
N SER A 49 29.40 -11.95 -1.19
CA SER A 49 29.43 -10.72 -0.40
C SER A 49 28.82 -9.57 -1.18
N TYR A 50 27.76 -9.03 -0.59
CA TYR A 50 27.01 -7.87 -1.04
C TYR A 50 27.89 -6.64 -1.34
N ASP A 51 29.04 -6.51 -0.67
CA ASP A 51 30.03 -5.46 -0.92
C ASP A 51 30.74 -5.58 -2.28
N GLN A 52 30.85 -6.79 -2.85
CA GLN A 52 31.40 -6.95 -4.20
C GLN A 52 30.36 -6.58 -5.28
N LEU A 53 29.07 -6.75 -5.00
CA LEU A 53 28.00 -6.24 -5.88
C LEU A 53 27.99 -4.71 -5.92
N ILE A 54 28.31 -4.04 -4.82
CA ILE A 54 28.47 -2.57 -4.77
C ILE A 54 29.67 -2.14 -5.63
N LYS A 55 30.83 -2.79 -5.48
CA LYS A 55 32.02 -2.48 -6.28
C LYS A 55 31.83 -2.77 -7.77
N LEU A 56 31.16 -3.87 -8.13
CA LEU A 56 30.82 -4.21 -9.51
C LEU A 56 29.76 -3.26 -10.10
N GLY A 57 28.86 -2.74 -9.25
CA GLY A 57 27.95 -1.65 -9.61
C GLY A 57 28.73 -0.38 -9.94
N ASP A 58 29.63 0.03 -9.05
CA ASP A 58 30.48 1.23 -9.24
C ASP A 58 31.41 1.13 -10.46
N GLU A 59 31.91 -0.08 -10.79
CA GLU A 59 32.73 -0.32 -12.00
C GLU A 59 31.89 -0.33 -13.27
N LYS A 60 30.69 -0.89 -13.24
CA LYS A 60 29.77 -0.91 -14.38
C LYS A 60 29.17 0.46 -14.64
N ASP A 61 28.82 1.21 -13.60
CA ASP A 61 28.34 2.59 -13.70
C ASP A 61 29.41 3.52 -14.31
N LYS A 62 30.71 3.32 -13.97
CA LYS A 62 31.83 4.03 -14.64
C LYS A 62 31.96 3.70 -16.13
N GLN A 63 31.59 2.48 -16.52
CA GLN A 63 31.69 2.02 -17.90
C GLN A 63 30.50 2.52 -18.72
N ASP A 64 29.29 2.45 -18.14
CA ASP A 64 28.05 3.03 -18.69
C ASP A 64 28.20 4.57 -18.86
N GLU A 65 28.84 5.29 -17.92
CA GLU A 65 29.13 6.74 -18.04
C GLU A 65 30.15 7.08 -19.15
N ALA A 66 31.16 6.22 -19.36
CA ALA A 66 32.16 6.43 -20.41
C ALA A 66 31.59 6.17 -21.81
N ASP A 67 30.66 5.21 -21.92
CA ASP A 67 29.98 4.86 -23.17
C ASP A 67 28.91 5.91 -23.54
N GLU A 68 28.20 6.52 -22.57
CA GLU A 68 27.29 7.66 -22.84
C GLU A 68 28.04 8.97 -23.14
N ALA A 69 29.20 9.23 -22.50
CA ALA A 69 30.02 10.40 -22.82
C ALA A 69 30.70 10.31 -24.21
N ALA A 70 30.81 9.11 -24.78
CA ALA A 70 31.39 8.89 -26.11
C ALA A 70 30.37 8.97 -27.25
N GLY A 71 29.07 9.11 -26.94
CA GLY A 71 28.00 9.06 -27.93
C GLY A 71 26.92 10.10 -27.72
N GLU A 72 27.21 11.39 -27.92
CA GLU A 72 26.36 12.33 -28.69
C GLU A 72 26.92 13.77 -28.69
N ASP A 73 27.31 14.23 -29.88
CA ASP A 73 27.13 15.62 -30.28
C ASP A 73 25.64 15.78 -30.68
N GLY A 74 24.84 16.45 -29.85
CA GLY A 74 23.43 16.71 -30.15
C GLY A 74 22.72 17.54 -29.09
N GLU A 75 22.24 18.72 -29.49
CA GLU A 75 21.38 19.62 -28.70
C GLU A 75 20.09 18.95 -28.21
N ASP A 76 19.78 19.08 -26.92
CA ASP A 76 18.62 19.81 -26.38
C ASP A 76 18.30 19.33 -24.96
N GLY A 77 17.93 20.28 -24.10
CA GLY A 77 17.83 20.08 -22.66
C GLY A 77 16.81 19.02 -22.24
N GLU A 78 17.30 17.98 -21.55
CA GLU A 78 16.52 17.22 -20.59
C GLU A 78 17.33 17.06 -19.30
N ASP A 79 16.71 17.36 -18.15
CA ASP A 79 17.28 17.13 -16.82
C ASP A 79 17.47 15.63 -16.57
N ASP A 80 18.53 15.04 -17.13
CA ASP A 80 18.91 13.67 -16.83
C ASP A 80 19.38 13.59 -15.38
N VAL A 81 18.76 12.68 -14.63
CA VAL A 81 19.21 12.32 -13.29
C VAL A 81 20.54 11.58 -13.45
N ILE A 82 21.60 12.36 -13.60
CA ILE A 82 22.98 11.92 -13.43
C ILE A 82 23.11 11.67 -11.94
N VAL A 83 23.14 10.39 -11.55
CA VAL A 83 23.59 9.99 -10.22
C VAL A 83 25.07 10.36 -10.18
N LYS A 84 25.40 11.56 -9.71
CA LYS A 84 26.79 12.02 -9.59
C LYS A 84 27.52 11.07 -8.65
N THR A 85 28.28 10.14 -9.19
CA THR A 85 29.02 9.16 -8.40
C THR A 85 30.28 9.84 -7.86
N ASN A 86 30.43 9.86 -6.53
CA ASN A 86 31.52 10.42 -5.74
C ASN A 86 31.61 11.93 -5.55
N LYS A 87 30.54 12.55 -5.01
CA LYS A 87 30.68 13.83 -4.28
C LYS A 87 30.88 13.59 -2.78
N LYS A 88 31.89 14.27 -2.18
CA LYS A 88 32.03 14.38 -0.72
C LYS A 88 30.79 15.11 -0.17
N SER A 89 30.38 14.77 1.05
CA SER A 89 29.24 15.39 1.72
C SER A 89 29.38 16.92 1.72
N SER A 90 28.25 17.62 1.63
CA SER A 90 28.25 19.09 1.78
C SER A 90 28.60 19.54 3.20
N PHE A 91 28.66 18.60 4.16
CA PHE A 91 28.88 18.89 5.57
C PHE A 91 30.36 19.02 5.91
N MET A 92 31.28 18.48 5.09
CA MET A 92 32.72 18.59 5.32
C MET A 92 33.27 19.93 4.81
N THR A 93 33.01 21.01 5.56
CA THR A 93 33.49 22.36 5.26
C THR A 93 34.95 22.55 5.70
N ASP A 94 35.59 23.63 5.23
CA ASP A 94 36.96 23.94 5.63
C ASP A 94 37.06 24.27 7.13
N GLU A 95 36.04 24.91 7.70
CA GLU A 95 35.91 25.13 9.15
C GLU A 95 35.91 23.80 9.94
N VAL A 96 35.24 22.76 9.43
CA VAL A 96 35.25 21.44 10.07
C VAL A 96 36.63 20.81 9.99
N LYS A 97 37.35 20.95 8.87
CA LYS A 97 38.71 20.43 8.73
C LYS A 97 39.68 21.10 9.70
N GLU A 98 39.53 22.41 9.90
CA GLU A 98 40.32 23.18 10.86
C GLU A 98 40.05 22.73 12.30
N LYS A 99 38.77 22.58 12.68
CA LYS A 99 38.37 22.08 14.02
C LYS A 99 38.90 20.69 14.33
N LEU A 100 39.06 19.84 13.31
CA LEU A 100 39.60 18.49 13.50
C LEU A 100 41.12 18.50 13.73
N GLN A 101 41.84 19.58 13.40
CA GLN A 101 43.29 19.73 13.60
C GLN A 101 44.12 18.60 12.96
N LEU A 102 43.59 17.96 11.92
CA LEU A 102 44.23 16.81 11.25
C LEU A 102 45.03 17.20 9.98
N GLY A 103 45.19 18.50 9.70
CA GLY A 103 45.89 18.96 8.50
C GLY A 103 45.27 18.46 7.18
N GLY A 104 43.98 18.11 7.20
CA GLY A 104 43.28 17.50 6.06
C GLY A 104 43.50 15.99 5.89
N ALA A 105 44.26 15.34 6.78
CA ALA A 105 44.44 13.88 6.78
C ALA A 105 43.17 13.15 7.22
N ASP A 106 42.91 11.99 6.63
CA ASP A 106 41.81 11.10 7.02
C ASP A 106 42.19 10.36 8.33
N PRO A 107 41.45 10.55 9.44
CA PRO A 107 41.76 9.89 10.71
C PRO A 107 41.65 8.36 10.64
N TYR A 108 40.81 7.80 9.76
CA TYR A 108 40.80 6.35 9.52
C TYR A 108 42.02 5.90 8.70
N GLY A 109 42.49 6.73 7.77
CA GLY A 109 43.72 6.51 7.02
C GLY A 109 44.96 6.50 7.92
N LEU A 110 45.04 7.45 8.86
CA LEU A 110 46.13 7.54 9.85
C LEU A 110 46.23 6.30 10.75
N LEU A 111 45.09 5.66 11.06
CA LEU A 111 45.05 4.41 11.82
C LEU A 111 45.22 3.15 10.96
N GLU A 112 45.45 3.28 9.65
CA GLU A 112 45.48 2.18 8.67
C GLU A 112 44.16 1.38 8.66
N LEU A 113 43.03 2.04 8.92
CA LEU A 113 41.67 1.48 8.96
C LEU A 113 40.79 1.97 7.80
N GLN A 114 41.41 2.44 6.72
CA GLN A 114 40.75 3.01 5.53
C GLN A 114 39.69 2.10 4.89
N ASP A 115 39.87 0.77 4.97
CA ASP A 115 38.94 -0.20 4.37
C ASP A 115 37.71 -0.45 5.25
N ARG A 116 37.84 -0.24 6.57
CA ARG A 116 36.79 -0.51 7.55
C ARG A 116 36.00 0.75 7.89
N ARG A 117 36.63 1.93 7.94
CA ARG A 117 36.02 3.23 8.29
C ARG A 117 35.03 3.11 9.47
N TYR A 118 33.80 3.58 9.28
CA TYR A 118 32.71 3.51 10.25
C TYR A 118 32.33 2.09 10.72
N ARG A 119 32.67 1.04 9.96
CA ARG A 119 32.43 -0.36 10.35
C ARG A 119 33.46 -0.90 11.34
N ALA A 120 34.55 -0.17 11.59
CA ALA A 120 35.58 -0.59 12.55
C ALA A 120 35.02 -0.63 13.99
N THR A 121 35.34 -1.67 14.75
CA THR A 121 34.92 -1.75 16.16
C THR A 121 35.82 -0.87 17.05
N ALA A 122 35.32 -0.49 18.23
CA ALA A 122 36.12 0.29 19.18
C ALA A 122 37.39 -0.45 19.65
N ASP A 123 37.35 -1.78 19.66
CA ASP A 123 38.52 -2.62 19.97
C ASP A 123 39.55 -2.60 18.83
N GLU A 124 39.11 -2.64 17.58
CA GLU A 124 39.99 -2.54 16.40
C GLU A 124 40.70 -1.19 16.36
N ILE A 125 39.98 -0.10 16.61
CA ILE A 125 40.57 1.25 16.68
C ILE A 125 41.61 1.32 17.80
N ARG A 126 41.27 0.82 19.00
CA ARG A 126 42.21 0.72 20.13
C ARG A 126 43.46 -0.08 19.80
N LYS A 127 43.30 -1.20 19.10
CA LYS A 127 44.41 -2.08 18.73
C LYS A 127 45.28 -1.43 17.65
N ALA A 128 44.68 -0.79 16.65
CA ALA A 128 45.39 -0.06 15.60
C ALA A 128 46.19 1.10 16.19
N TYR A 129 45.58 1.93 17.03
CA TYR A 129 46.25 3.04 17.71
C TYR A 129 47.42 2.56 18.56
N ARG A 130 47.22 1.57 19.45
CA ARG A 130 48.31 1.03 20.28
C ARG A 130 49.49 0.50 19.45
N ARG A 131 49.21 -0.18 18.33
CA ARG A 131 50.25 -0.67 17.42
C ARG A 131 51.04 0.48 16.78
N LEU A 132 50.35 1.53 16.33
CA LEU A 132 50.98 2.66 15.66
C LEU A 132 51.73 3.57 16.65
N VAL A 133 51.17 3.81 17.84
CA VAL A 133 51.87 4.51 18.93
C VAL A 133 53.18 3.81 19.24
N LEU A 134 53.19 2.49 19.45
CA LEU A 134 54.43 1.75 19.73
C LEU A 134 55.48 1.81 18.61
N LYS A 135 55.08 2.14 17.38
CA LYS A 135 55.96 2.29 16.21
C LYS A 135 56.43 3.74 16.02
N HIS A 136 55.57 4.71 16.33
CA HIS A 136 55.79 6.13 16.09
C HIS A 136 56.01 6.96 17.37
N HIS A 137 56.13 6.33 18.55
CA HIS A 137 56.35 7.05 19.81
C HIS A 137 57.72 7.74 19.82
N PRO A 138 57.80 9.03 20.19
CA PRO A 138 59.04 9.79 20.16
C PRO A 138 60.11 9.17 21.05
N ASP A 139 59.77 8.75 22.28
CA ASP A 139 60.73 8.17 23.25
C ASP A 139 61.46 6.89 22.76
N LYS A 140 60.74 6.03 22.03
CA LYS A 140 61.33 4.77 21.52
C LYS A 140 62.23 5.02 20.30
N LYS A 141 61.99 6.10 19.57
CA LYS A 141 62.81 6.51 18.45
C LYS A 141 63.98 7.37 18.90
N ALA A 142 63.78 8.25 19.87
CA ALA A 142 64.82 9.03 20.53
C ALA A 142 65.86 8.11 21.16
N SER A 143 65.46 7.03 21.84
CA SER A 143 66.40 6.01 22.33
C SER A 143 67.15 5.28 21.20
N ALA A 144 66.47 4.91 20.11
CA ALA A 144 67.14 4.30 18.95
C ALA A 144 68.10 5.26 18.22
N VAL A 145 67.73 6.54 18.12
CA VAL A 145 68.56 7.61 17.55
C VAL A 145 69.74 7.92 18.46
N ALA A 146 69.52 7.99 19.78
CA ALA A 146 70.57 8.18 20.78
C ALA A 146 71.55 7.00 20.81
N GLU A 147 71.07 5.76 20.70
CA GLU A 147 71.91 4.57 20.56
C GLU A 147 72.72 4.58 19.26
N ALA A 148 72.09 4.97 18.14
CA ALA A 148 72.77 5.10 16.85
C ALA A 148 73.79 6.26 16.83
N GLN A 149 73.49 7.38 17.47
CA GLN A 149 74.38 8.53 17.64
C GLN A 149 75.53 8.19 18.59
N ALA A 150 75.27 7.49 19.69
CA ALA A 150 76.30 6.99 20.60
C ALA A 150 77.23 6.01 19.88
N ALA A 151 76.71 5.11 19.05
CA ALA A 151 77.51 4.20 18.23
C ALA A 151 78.32 4.95 17.15
N LYS A 152 77.75 6.00 16.55
CA LYS A 152 78.45 6.87 15.58
C LYS A 152 79.55 7.67 16.26
N LEU A 153 79.28 8.27 17.41
CA LEU A 153 80.27 8.98 18.24
C LEU A 153 81.35 8.04 18.76
N GLU A 154 81.03 6.80 19.11
CA GLU A 154 82.03 5.79 19.49
C GLU A 154 82.90 5.39 18.29
N ARG A 155 82.31 5.26 17.09
CA ARG A 155 83.04 5.01 15.84
C ARG A 155 83.94 6.18 15.46
N GLU A 156 83.42 7.40 15.53
CA GLU A 156 84.17 8.63 15.32
C GLU A 156 85.21 8.85 16.41
N ALA A 157 84.98 8.45 17.66
CA ALA A 157 85.98 8.51 18.72
C ALA A 157 87.08 7.47 18.52
N LYS A 158 86.77 6.28 17.99
CA LYS A 158 87.77 5.29 17.57
C LYS A 158 88.58 5.79 16.36
N GLU A 159 87.94 6.47 15.43
CA GLU A 159 88.57 7.08 14.25
C GLU A 159 89.43 8.30 14.62
N LYS A 160 88.90 9.20 15.46
CA LYS A 160 89.62 10.32 16.08
C LYS A 160 90.68 9.88 17.07
N LYS A 161 90.59 8.69 17.68
CA LYS A 161 91.70 8.09 18.46
C LYS A 161 92.82 7.61 17.55
N LYS A 162 92.47 7.10 16.37
CA LYS A 162 93.39 6.79 15.26
C LYS A 162 94.03 8.06 14.66
N GLU A 163 93.29 9.17 14.67
CA GLU A 163 93.71 10.48 14.14
C GLU A 163 94.45 11.35 15.18
N ARG A 164 94.10 11.26 16.48
CA ARG A 164 94.78 11.91 17.62
C ARG A 164 96.12 11.26 17.97
N GLU A 165 96.43 10.08 17.42
CA GLU A 165 97.82 9.60 17.31
C GLU A 165 98.66 10.40 16.29
N SER A 166 98.06 11.36 15.56
CA SER A 166 98.75 12.14 14.52
C SER A 166 98.69 13.67 14.65
N LYS A 167 97.87 14.28 15.52
CA LYS A 167 98.03 15.72 15.83
C LYS A 167 97.18 16.18 17.00
N GLU A 168 97.85 16.78 17.97
CA GLU A 168 97.27 17.58 19.04
C GLU A 168 97.05 19.02 18.54
N ARG A 169 95.82 19.55 18.66
CA ARG A 169 95.53 20.88 19.26
C ARG A 169 94.05 21.27 19.19
N GLN A 170 93.59 21.72 20.35
CA GLN A 170 92.62 22.78 20.66
C GLN A 170 91.09 22.55 20.54
N SER A 171 90.49 22.58 21.73
CA SER A 171 89.10 22.89 22.16
C SER A 171 88.67 24.31 21.78
N ASN A 172 87.44 24.82 21.91
CA ASN A 172 86.04 24.49 22.27
C ASN A 172 85.31 25.78 21.79
N GLY A 173 84.02 25.87 21.51
CA GLY A 173 82.84 25.07 21.76
C GLY A 173 81.69 25.84 21.11
N GLU A 174 80.78 25.12 20.49
CA GLU A 174 79.63 25.69 19.77
C GLU A 174 78.39 25.24 20.54
N GLU A 175 77.70 26.21 21.14
CA GLU A 175 76.38 26.00 21.72
C GLU A 175 75.41 25.69 20.59
N ILE A 176 74.87 24.48 20.61
CA ILE A 176 73.77 24.06 19.75
C ILE A 176 72.51 24.57 20.46
N GLU A 177 71.95 25.67 19.97
CA GLU A 177 70.53 25.94 20.18
C GLU A 177 69.77 24.80 19.49
N GLU A 178 69.20 23.89 20.27
CA GLU A 178 68.19 22.95 19.81
C GLU A 178 66.95 23.78 19.47
N GLU A 179 66.94 24.41 18.29
CA GLU A 179 65.69 24.69 17.60
C GLU A 179 65.05 23.31 17.38
N GLU A 180 64.04 23.00 18.20
CA GLU A 180 63.15 21.87 18.00
C GLU A 180 62.41 22.07 16.67
N GLU A 181 63.10 21.82 15.56
CA GLU A 181 62.44 21.47 14.30
C GLU A 181 61.61 20.23 14.63
N ASP A 182 60.30 20.43 14.84
CA ASP A 182 59.30 19.38 14.92
C ASP A 182 59.61 18.36 13.83
N SER A 183 60.22 17.24 14.20
CA SER A 183 60.60 16.25 13.21
C SER A 183 59.32 15.81 12.50
N GLU A 184 59.36 15.54 11.19
CA GLU A 184 58.18 15.08 10.43
C GLU A 184 57.49 13.88 11.12
N GLU A 185 58.24 13.17 11.95
CA GLU A 185 57.82 12.04 12.78
C GLU A 185 57.05 12.44 14.05
N ASP A 186 57.42 13.56 14.69
CA ASP A 186 56.66 14.15 15.81
C ASP A 186 55.34 14.74 15.31
N ALA A 187 55.34 15.36 14.12
CA ALA A 187 54.12 15.78 13.45
C ALA A 187 53.19 14.57 13.18
N GLN A 188 53.75 13.43 12.75
CA GLN A 188 52.98 12.20 12.55
C GLN A 188 52.39 11.65 13.86
N PHE A 189 53.13 11.74 14.97
CA PHE A 189 52.62 11.34 16.29
C PHE A 189 51.52 12.27 16.79
N LYS A 190 51.65 13.59 16.60
CA LYS A 190 50.61 14.58 16.91
C LYS A 190 49.32 14.29 16.14
N LEU A 191 49.43 14.03 14.83
CA LEU A 191 48.29 13.63 13.98
C LEU A 191 47.66 12.30 14.43
N LEU A 192 48.48 11.32 14.83
CA LEU A 192 48.02 10.04 15.32
C LEU A 192 47.24 10.17 16.65
N SER A 193 47.74 11.03 17.56
CA SER A 193 47.06 11.33 18.83
C SER A 193 45.73 12.05 18.59
N ALA A 194 45.70 13.05 17.71
CA ALA A 194 44.47 13.75 17.34
C ALA A 194 43.43 12.79 16.71
N ALA A 195 43.86 11.88 15.83
CA ALA A 195 42.98 10.86 15.25
C ALA A 195 42.39 9.92 16.32
N TRP A 196 43.17 9.58 17.35
CA TRP A 196 42.71 8.79 18.48
C TRP A 196 41.73 9.54 19.39
N ASP A 197 41.97 10.82 19.66
CA ASP A 197 41.06 11.64 20.48
C ASP A 197 39.69 11.85 19.83
N LEU A 198 39.65 11.77 18.49
CA LEU A 198 38.43 11.79 17.70
C LEU A 198 37.75 10.42 17.64
N LEU A 199 38.46 9.38 17.22
CA LEU A 199 37.90 8.04 16.94
C LEU A 199 37.75 7.16 18.19
N GLY A 200 38.51 7.44 19.25
CA GLY A 200 38.50 6.71 20.51
C GLY A 200 37.24 6.98 21.34
N ASN A 201 36.65 8.18 21.23
CA ASN A 201 35.37 8.50 21.85
C ASN A 201 34.22 8.23 20.86
N VAL A 202 33.23 7.45 21.30
CA VAL A 202 32.07 7.08 20.47
C VAL A 202 31.27 8.30 20.01
N GLU A 203 31.12 9.33 20.85
CA GLU A 203 30.33 10.52 20.50
C GLU A 203 31.02 11.38 19.44
N ARG A 204 32.33 11.64 19.62
CA ARG A 204 33.15 12.37 18.65
C ARG A 204 33.30 11.61 17.34
N ARG A 205 33.45 10.29 17.41
CA ARG A 205 33.45 9.41 16.24
C ARG A 205 32.13 9.49 15.48
N ARG A 206 30.99 9.48 16.18
CA ARG A 206 29.68 9.65 15.54
C ARG A 206 29.54 11.02 14.89
N ALA A 207 30.01 12.08 15.52
CA ALA A 207 30.02 13.42 14.94
C ALA A 207 30.87 13.46 13.67
N PHE A 208 32.06 12.86 13.68
CA PHE A 208 32.91 12.73 12.50
C PHE A 208 32.25 11.88 11.40
N ASP A 209 31.77 10.68 11.72
CA ASP A 209 31.13 9.77 10.77
C ASP A 209 29.82 10.32 10.16
N SER A 210 29.22 11.33 10.82
CA SER A 210 28.06 12.08 10.32
C SER A 210 28.44 13.13 9.27
N VAL A 211 29.71 13.52 9.20
CA VAL A 211 30.25 14.56 8.32
C VAL A 211 31.17 13.97 7.24
N ASP A 212 32.04 13.04 7.58
CA ASP A 212 32.94 12.31 6.66
C ASP A 212 32.17 11.26 5.85
N TYR A 213 31.34 11.76 4.94
CA TYR A 213 30.49 10.92 4.12
C TYR A 213 30.79 11.08 2.63
N ILE A 214 30.92 9.94 1.97
CA ILE A 214 31.13 9.82 0.53
C ILE A 214 29.80 9.34 -0.05
N ASN A 215 29.25 10.06 -1.02
CA ASN A 215 27.96 9.77 -1.67
C ASN A 215 26.71 9.99 -0.81
N ASP A 216 26.52 11.23 -0.32
CA ASP A 216 25.31 11.74 0.39
C ASP A 216 24.15 12.14 -0.51
N ASP A 217 24.31 11.94 -1.82
CA ASP A 217 23.32 12.37 -2.79
C ASP A 217 22.18 11.33 -2.82
N LEU A 218 21.02 11.76 -2.31
CA LEU A 218 19.76 11.03 -2.40
C LEU A 218 19.04 11.45 -3.70
N PRO A 219 18.47 10.49 -4.46
CA PRO A 219 17.65 10.81 -5.62
C PRO A 219 16.49 11.75 -5.27
N THR A 220 16.41 12.89 -5.94
CA THR A 220 15.32 13.88 -5.77
C THR A 220 14.16 13.65 -6.76
N ALA A 221 14.43 12.99 -7.89
CA ALA A 221 13.46 12.71 -8.93
C ALA A 221 13.69 11.31 -9.52
N PHE A 222 12.62 10.69 -10.03
CA PHE A 222 12.66 9.38 -10.66
C PHE A 222 11.94 9.41 -12.03
N ARG A 223 12.67 9.03 -13.09
CA ARG A 223 12.12 8.90 -14.44
C ARG A 223 11.40 7.55 -14.58
N LYS A 224 10.16 7.56 -15.07
CA LYS A 224 9.37 6.35 -15.34
C LYS A 224 10.06 5.54 -16.46
N GLY A 225 10.32 4.25 -16.20
CA GLY A 225 11.01 3.35 -17.14
C GLY A 225 12.40 2.90 -16.69
N LYS A 226 13.04 3.60 -15.74
CA LYS A 226 14.26 3.10 -15.08
C LYS A 226 13.91 2.01 -14.05
N ASN A 227 14.86 1.11 -13.79
CA ASN A 227 14.68 0.04 -12.80
C ASN A 227 14.65 0.62 -11.38
N PHE A 228 13.48 0.57 -10.73
CA PHE A 228 13.25 1.08 -9.38
C PHE A 228 14.30 0.55 -8.38
N TYR A 229 14.50 -0.78 -8.34
CA TYR A 229 15.41 -1.41 -7.39
C TYR A 229 16.87 -0.97 -7.58
N ARG A 230 17.35 -0.79 -8.82
CA ARG A 230 18.74 -0.33 -9.07
C ARG A 230 18.93 1.10 -8.55
N THR A 231 17.95 1.98 -8.78
CA THR A 231 18.04 3.39 -8.37
C THR A 231 17.92 3.59 -6.86
N PHE A 232 17.00 2.89 -6.20
CA PHE A 232 16.67 3.14 -4.79
C PHE A 232 17.42 2.23 -3.81
N ALA A 233 17.86 1.03 -4.21
CA ALA A 233 18.51 0.10 -3.27
C ALA A 233 19.82 0.67 -2.69
N ALA A 234 20.73 1.19 -3.52
CA ALA A 234 22.01 1.71 -3.05
C ALA A 234 21.84 2.91 -2.07
N PRO A 235 21.01 3.92 -2.36
CA PRO A 235 20.71 5.00 -1.41
C PRO A 235 20.10 4.54 -0.08
N PHE A 236 19.17 3.57 -0.08
CA PHE A 236 18.60 3.04 1.16
C PHE A 236 19.66 2.36 2.04
N LEU A 237 20.58 1.60 1.46
CA LEU A 237 21.66 0.94 2.22
C LEU A 237 22.65 1.93 2.80
N ARG A 238 22.95 2.97 2.02
CA ARG A 238 23.77 4.09 2.45
C ARG A 238 23.14 4.79 3.66
N GLN A 239 21.85 5.09 3.60
CA GLN A 239 21.12 5.70 4.72
C GLN A 239 20.95 4.74 5.92
N ALA A 240 20.94 3.42 5.70
CA ALA A 240 20.75 2.42 6.76
C ALA A 240 21.87 2.45 7.79
N LYS A 241 23.08 2.88 7.41
CA LYS A 241 24.21 3.11 8.31
C LYS A 241 23.83 4.00 9.50
N PHE A 242 23.00 5.02 9.24
CA PHE A 242 22.65 6.03 10.23
C PHE A 242 21.52 5.59 11.17
N SER A 243 20.95 4.41 10.98
CA SER A 243 19.92 3.89 11.87
C SER A 243 20.50 3.57 13.25
N GLU A 244 19.79 3.99 14.31
CA GLU A 244 20.08 3.58 15.67
C GLU A 244 19.69 2.11 15.93
N LEU A 245 18.74 1.58 15.15
CA LEU A 245 18.27 0.21 15.28
C LEU A 245 19.18 -0.74 14.48
N PRO A 246 19.62 -1.87 15.09
CA PRO A 246 20.57 -2.78 14.44
C PRO A 246 19.96 -3.57 13.28
N LYS A 247 18.64 -3.83 13.32
CA LYS A 247 17.94 -4.60 12.29
C LYS A 247 17.21 -3.65 11.33
N VAL A 248 17.89 -3.28 10.26
CA VAL A 248 17.33 -2.45 9.19
C VAL A 248 16.66 -3.34 8.13
N PRO A 249 15.35 -3.18 7.85
CA PRO A 249 14.68 -3.87 6.75
C PRO A 249 15.31 -3.53 5.40
N LYS A 250 15.39 -4.53 4.51
CA LYS A 250 15.87 -4.36 3.13
C LYS A 250 14.69 -4.08 2.19
N LEU A 251 14.95 -3.44 1.06
CA LEU A 251 13.93 -3.08 0.06
C LEU A 251 13.21 -4.30 -0.54
N GLY A 252 13.90 -5.45 -0.61
CA GLY A 252 13.40 -6.68 -1.21
C GLY A 252 13.42 -6.67 -2.74
N ASP A 253 12.66 -7.59 -3.30
CA ASP A 253 12.52 -7.83 -4.75
C ASP A 253 11.04 -7.67 -5.17
N GLU A 254 10.75 -7.83 -6.46
CA GLU A 254 9.39 -7.69 -7.02
C GLU A 254 8.36 -8.63 -6.38
N ASP A 255 8.80 -9.81 -5.97
CA ASP A 255 7.93 -10.86 -5.38
C ASP A 255 7.73 -10.72 -3.86
N THR A 256 8.31 -9.70 -3.22
CA THR A 256 8.19 -9.53 -1.76
C THR A 256 6.74 -9.20 -1.38
N PRO A 257 6.15 -9.87 -0.37
CA PRO A 257 4.78 -9.62 0.04
C PRO A 257 4.59 -8.19 0.52
N TYR A 258 3.42 -7.61 0.22
CA TYR A 258 3.12 -6.22 0.57
C TYR A 258 3.24 -5.92 2.06
N GLU A 259 3.00 -6.89 2.95
CA GLU A 259 3.16 -6.71 4.40
C GLU A 259 4.60 -6.36 4.79
N GLU A 260 5.59 -7.07 4.22
CA GLU A 260 7.01 -6.77 4.46
C GLU A 260 7.41 -5.42 3.86
N VAL A 261 6.83 -5.06 2.70
CA VAL A 261 7.03 -3.75 2.07
C VAL A 261 6.45 -2.63 2.94
N ALA A 262 5.27 -2.85 3.53
CA ALA A 262 4.64 -1.90 4.44
C ALA A 262 5.48 -1.71 5.72
N ASP A 263 6.02 -2.79 6.28
CA ASP A 263 6.93 -2.73 7.43
C ASP A 263 8.24 -2.02 7.10
N PHE A 264 8.79 -2.26 5.90
CA PHE A 264 9.95 -1.53 5.38
C PHE A 264 9.69 -0.02 5.37
N TYR A 265 8.61 0.43 4.71
CA TYR A 265 8.31 1.86 4.64
C TYR A 265 7.93 2.45 6.00
N ARG A 266 7.25 1.70 6.87
CA ARG A 266 6.96 2.12 8.24
C ARG A 266 8.24 2.35 9.05
N PHE A 267 9.25 1.50 8.88
CA PHE A 267 10.56 1.68 9.49
C PHE A 267 11.23 2.95 8.99
N TRP A 268 11.26 3.18 7.67
CA TRP A 268 11.92 4.35 7.07
C TRP A 268 11.22 5.67 7.36
N GLN A 269 9.90 5.69 7.41
CA GLN A 269 9.12 6.86 7.84
C GLN A 269 9.37 7.23 9.31
N ASN A 270 9.71 6.25 10.15
CA ASN A 270 10.02 6.44 11.57
C ASN A 270 11.51 6.23 11.86
N LEU A 271 12.38 6.51 10.89
CA LEU A 271 13.82 6.28 11.02
C LEU A 271 14.37 7.13 12.18
N ARG A 272 14.89 6.46 13.20
CA ARG A 272 15.66 7.09 14.27
C ARG A 272 17.13 7.10 13.88
N SER A 273 17.64 8.29 13.58
CA SER A 273 19.04 8.49 13.19
C SER A 273 19.92 8.78 14.40
N TRP A 274 21.09 8.17 14.47
CA TRP A 274 22.12 8.52 15.47
C TRP A 274 23.02 9.69 15.05
N ARG A 275 22.83 10.25 13.84
CA ARG A 275 23.66 11.36 13.31
C ARG A 275 23.68 12.54 14.28
N SER A 276 24.88 13.05 14.53
CA SER A 276 25.11 14.30 15.25
C SER A 276 25.84 15.29 14.34
N PHE A 277 25.56 16.58 14.50
CA PHE A 277 26.10 17.65 13.66
C PHE A 277 26.90 18.65 14.50
N ASP A 278 27.47 18.17 15.60
CA ASP A 278 28.12 19.03 16.60
C ASP A 278 29.39 19.69 16.03
N LEU A 279 30.07 19.02 15.08
CA LEU A 279 31.23 19.59 14.36
C LEU A 279 30.87 20.81 13.51
N LEU A 280 29.60 20.93 13.09
CA LEU A 280 29.11 22.08 12.31
C LEU A 280 28.70 23.26 13.20
N THR A 281 28.84 23.15 14.51
CA THR A 281 28.51 24.25 15.42
C THR A 281 29.70 25.18 15.61
N GLU A 282 29.43 26.48 15.65
CA GLU A 282 30.47 27.51 15.67
C GLU A 282 31.20 27.60 17.01
N HIS A 283 30.47 27.57 18.12
CA HIS A 283 31.02 27.90 19.43
C HIS A 283 31.60 26.68 20.16
N ASP A 284 32.81 26.79 20.69
CA ASP A 284 33.32 25.84 21.68
C ASP A 284 32.85 26.23 23.10
N GLN A 285 32.30 25.26 23.82
CA GLN A 285 31.83 25.46 25.19
C GLN A 285 32.98 25.66 26.19
N ALA A 286 34.19 25.23 25.84
CA ALA A 286 35.40 25.36 26.65
C ALA A 286 35.94 26.79 26.69
N GLU A 287 35.67 27.60 25.66
CA GLU A 287 36.15 28.98 25.53
C GLU A 287 35.30 29.99 26.32
N ALA A 288 34.12 29.58 26.79
CA ALA A 288 33.22 30.47 27.53
C ALA A 288 33.84 30.95 28.86
N GLY A 289 33.94 32.27 29.02
CA GLY A 289 34.48 32.93 30.22
C GLY A 289 33.50 32.94 31.38
N ASP A 290 32.19 32.92 31.12
CA ASP A 290 31.15 32.88 32.15
C ASP A 290 30.05 31.82 31.90
N ARG A 291 29.32 31.46 32.97
CA ARG A 291 28.20 30.51 32.93
C ARG A 291 27.09 30.96 31.97
N GLU A 292 26.80 32.26 31.91
CA GLU A 292 25.75 32.80 31.05
C GLU A 292 26.16 32.72 29.58
N GLU A 293 27.42 33.02 29.29
CA GLU A 293 28.04 32.86 27.97
C GLU A 293 28.01 31.40 27.53
N ARG A 294 28.40 30.45 28.40
CA ARG A 294 28.32 29.01 28.10
C ARG A 294 26.90 28.57 27.77
N ARG A 295 25.90 29.05 28.50
CA ARG A 295 24.47 28.76 28.22
C ARG A 295 23.99 29.39 26.92
N TRP A 296 24.50 30.57 26.57
CA TRP A 296 24.20 31.21 25.30
C TRP A 296 24.82 30.42 24.14
N MET A 297 26.09 30.06 24.22
CA MET A 297 26.80 29.23 23.22
C MET A 297 26.10 27.88 23.02
N GLN A 298 25.74 27.18 24.10
CA GLN A 298 24.97 25.93 24.03
C GLN A 298 23.63 26.09 23.31
N ARG A 299 22.92 27.20 23.53
CA ARG A 299 21.65 27.47 22.84
C ARG A 299 21.87 27.74 21.35
N GLN A 300 22.92 28.48 20.98
CA GLN A 300 23.26 28.71 19.57
C GLN A 300 23.61 27.40 18.87
N ASN A 301 24.49 26.59 19.46
CA ASN A 301 24.87 25.29 18.91
C ASN A 301 23.66 24.35 18.77
N LYS A 302 22.78 24.33 19.78
CA LYS A 302 21.54 23.57 19.73
C LYS A 302 20.62 24.05 18.60
N ASN A 303 20.48 25.36 18.40
CA ASN A 303 19.66 25.90 17.32
C ASN A 303 20.19 25.51 15.94
N VAL A 304 21.51 25.56 15.74
CA VAL A 304 22.17 25.16 14.48
C VAL A 304 21.96 23.67 14.24
N THR A 305 22.27 22.82 15.22
CA THR A 305 22.10 21.36 15.09
C THR A 305 20.64 20.96 14.87
N ASP A 306 19.69 21.59 15.57
CA ASP A 306 18.25 21.31 15.41
C ASP A 306 17.75 21.73 14.02
N ARG A 307 18.28 22.81 13.43
CA ARG A 307 17.97 23.20 12.04
C ARG A 307 18.49 22.16 11.05
N ILE A 308 19.77 21.79 11.16
CA ILE A 308 20.39 20.79 10.27
C ILE A 308 19.67 19.44 10.37
N LYS A 309 19.34 18.99 11.59
CA LYS A 309 18.57 17.75 11.82
C LYS A 309 17.18 17.80 11.16
N LYS A 310 16.49 18.94 11.24
CA LYS A 310 15.18 19.11 10.59
C LYS A 310 15.29 19.05 9.07
N ASP A 311 16.28 19.69 8.48
CA ASP A 311 16.44 19.69 7.03
C ASP A 311 16.92 18.33 6.51
N GLU A 312 17.78 17.64 7.25
CA GLU A 312 18.14 16.25 6.97
C GLU A 312 16.93 15.31 7.06
N TYR A 313 16.11 15.46 8.09
CA TYR A 313 14.88 14.68 8.23
C TYR A 313 13.95 14.91 7.03
N LYS A 314 13.74 16.17 6.61
CA LYS A 314 12.94 16.47 5.41
C LYS A 314 13.55 15.86 4.15
N ARG A 315 14.87 15.92 3.98
CA ARG A 315 15.59 15.33 2.83
C ARG A 315 15.35 13.83 2.74
N VAL A 316 15.53 13.11 3.86
CA VAL A 316 15.31 11.67 3.94
C VAL A 316 13.83 11.32 3.73
N MET A 317 12.90 12.07 4.34
CA MET A 317 11.46 11.84 4.15
C MET A 317 11.01 12.07 2.72
N ALA A 318 11.53 13.11 2.05
CA ALA A 318 11.24 13.37 0.64
C ALA A 318 11.73 12.22 -0.24
N PHE A 319 12.92 11.68 0.03
CA PHE A 319 13.46 10.51 -0.64
C PHE A 319 12.60 9.25 -0.41
N VAL A 320 12.19 8.99 0.83
CA VAL A 320 11.31 7.85 1.16
C VAL A 320 9.95 7.99 0.46
N GLN A 321 9.39 9.19 0.45
CA GLN A 321 8.12 9.48 -0.21
C GLN A 321 8.23 9.27 -1.73
N LEU A 322 9.30 9.76 -2.35
CA LEU A 322 9.59 9.53 -3.76
C LEU A 322 9.67 8.03 -4.07
N ALA A 323 10.35 7.25 -3.21
CA ALA A 323 10.41 5.81 -3.37
C ALA A 323 9.03 5.16 -3.24
N MET A 324 8.18 5.58 -2.30
CA MET A 324 6.83 5.03 -2.12
C MET A 324 5.91 5.34 -3.31
N ASP A 325 6.02 6.52 -3.89
CA ASP A 325 5.19 6.95 -5.02
C ASP A 325 5.56 6.23 -6.32
N HIS A 326 6.77 5.68 -6.40
CA HIS A 326 7.29 4.97 -7.58
C HIS A 326 7.52 3.46 -7.41
N ASP A 327 7.33 2.90 -6.21
CA ASP A 327 7.43 1.45 -5.99
C ASP A 327 6.24 0.74 -6.65
N PRO A 328 6.49 -0.18 -7.62
CA PRO A 328 5.42 -0.90 -8.32
C PRO A 328 4.46 -1.65 -7.39
N ARG A 329 4.97 -2.22 -6.28
CA ARG A 329 4.19 -3.02 -5.33
C ARG A 329 3.24 -2.13 -4.53
N VAL A 330 3.71 -0.93 -4.14
CA VAL A 330 2.93 0.06 -3.40
C VAL A 330 1.88 0.69 -4.30
N VAL A 331 2.24 1.04 -5.54
CA VAL A 331 1.32 1.58 -6.53
C VAL A 331 0.20 0.58 -6.82
N ALA A 332 0.54 -0.69 -7.10
CA ALA A 332 -0.45 -1.74 -7.34
C ALA A 332 -1.40 -1.94 -6.14
N ASN A 333 -0.89 -1.94 -4.91
CA ASN A 333 -1.75 -2.06 -3.73
C ASN A 333 -2.62 -0.81 -3.50
N ARG A 334 -2.09 0.38 -3.75
CA ARG A 334 -2.85 1.65 -3.66
C ARG A 334 -3.99 1.65 -4.68
N GLU A 335 -3.74 1.24 -5.92
CA GLU A 335 -4.75 1.11 -6.96
C GLU A 335 -5.80 0.05 -6.59
N ALA A 336 -5.39 -1.12 -6.08
CA ALA A 336 -6.29 -2.16 -5.61
C ALA A 336 -7.21 -1.67 -4.47
N LEU A 337 -6.67 -0.92 -3.50
CA LEU A 337 -7.45 -0.34 -2.40
C LEU A 337 -8.43 0.74 -2.88
N VAL A 338 -8.03 1.57 -3.84
CA VAL A 338 -8.92 2.57 -4.45
C VAL A 338 -10.02 1.88 -5.24
N ALA A 339 -9.70 0.86 -6.05
CA ALA A 339 -10.65 0.05 -6.79
C ALA A 339 -11.64 -0.66 -5.85
N ALA A 340 -11.15 -1.27 -4.75
CA ALA A 340 -12.00 -1.90 -3.75
C ALA A 340 -12.95 -0.90 -3.07
N LYS A 341 -12.48 0.32 -2.78
CA LYS A 341 -13.34 1.39 -2.21
C LYS A 341 -14.40 1.86 -3.22
N VAL A 342 -14.06 1.98 -4.50
CA VAL A 342 -15.01 2.35 -5.55
C VAL A 342 -16.05 1.23 -5.75
N ALA A 343 -15.61 -0.02 -5.83
CA ALA A 343 -16.49 -1.19 -5.93
C ALA A 343 -17.43 -1.31 -4.71
N ALA A 344 -16.93 -1.05 -3.49
CA ALA A 344 -17.76 -1.05 -2.28
C ALA A 344 -18.80 0.09 -2.28
N LYS A 345 -18.45 1.28 -2.79
CA LYS A 345 -19.40 2.37 -2.96
C LYS A 345 -20.47 2.05 -4.01
N ALA A 346 -20.07 1.52 -5.17
CA ALA A 346 -20.98 1.10 -6.23
C ALA A 346 -21.93 0.00 -5.74
N ALA A 347 -21.40 -1.05 -5.07
CA ALA A 347 -22.23 -2.11 -4.50
C ALA A 347 -23.24 -1.60 -3.46
N LYS A 348 -22.86 -0.60 -2.66
CA LYS A 348 -23.78 0.04 -1.69
C LYS A 348 -24.87 0.86 -2.40
N GLU A 349 -24.52 1.54 -3.48
CA GLU A 349 -25.48 2.31 -4.30
C GLU A 349 -26.44 1.38 -5.05
N ASP A 350 -25.93 0.30 -5.64
CA ASP A 350 -26.73 -0.74 -6.30
C ASP A 350 -27.68 -1.44 -5.31
N ALA A 351 -27.20 -1.76 -4.10
CA ALA A 351 -28.05 -2.34 -3.06
C ALA A 351 -29.18 -1.38 -2.65
N LEU A 352 -28.88 -0.08 -2.51
CA LEU A 352 -29.89 0.93 -2.21
C LEU A 352 -30.89 1.11 -3.36
N ALA A 353 -30.42 1.05 -4.61
CA ALA A 353 -31.27 1.15 -5.80
C ALA A 353 -32.19 -0.08 -5.93
N GLN A 354 -31.67 -1.28 -5.65
CA GLN A 354 -32.46 -2.52 -5.60
C GLN A 354 -33.49 -2.49 -4.48
N GLU A 355 -33.13 -1.98 -3.29
CA GLU A 355 -34.06 -1.83 -2.17
C GLU A 355 -35.19 -0.83 -2.51
N LYS A 356 -34.87 0.31 -3.11
CA LYS A 356 -35.86 1.28 -3.59
C LYS A 356 -36.75 0.68 -4.68
N ALA A 357 -36.17 0.04 -5.68
CA ALA A 357 -36.93 -0.61 -6.75
C ALA A 357 -37.84 -1.73 -6.22
N ALA A 358 -37.39 -2.51 -5.23
CA ALA A 358 -38.21 -3.52 -4.58
C ALA A 358 -39.37 -2.88 -3.78
N ARG A 359 -39.10 -1.80 -3.05
CA ARG A 359 -40.13 -1.04 -2.33
C ARG A 359 -41.18 -0.45 -3.28
N ASP A 360 -40.73 0.14 -4.38
CA ASP A 360 -41.62 0.72 -5.40
C ASP A 360 -42.42 -0.36 -6.12
N ALA A 361 -41.82 -1.53 -6.41
CA ALA A 361 -42.53 -2.68 -6.96
C ALA A 361 -43.61 -3.21 -6.01
N VAL A 362 -43.31 -3.31 -4.71
CA VAL A 362 -44.31 -3.71 -3.69
C VAL A 362 -45.42 -2.67 -3.58
N ALA A 363 -45.09 -1.37 -3.60
CA ALA A 363 -46.09 -0.30 -3.56
C ALA A 363 -46.99 -0.30 -4.81
N ASN A 364 -46.41 -0.50 -5.99
CA ASN A 364 -47.15 -0.60 -7.25
C ASN A 364 -48.07 -1.83 -7.28
N ALA A 365 -47.57 -2.99 -6.83
CA ALA A 365 -48.38 -4.21 -6.74
C ALA A 365 -49.53 -4.07 -5.74
N ALA A 366 -49.31 -3.39 -4.60
CA ALA A 366 -50.36 -3.10 -3.64
C ALA A 366 -51.43 -2.14 -4.22
N ALA A 367 -51.01 -1.07 -4.89
CA ALA A 367 -51.90 -0.12 -5.54
C ALA A 367 -52.71 -0.76 -6.68
N GLU A 368 -52.09 -1.64 -7.47
CA GLU A 368 -52.79 -2.40 -8.51
C GLU A 368 -53.78 -3.40 -7.92
N GLY A 369 -53.40 -4.10 -6.84
CA GLY A 369 -54.31 -4.97 -6.09
C GLY A 369 -55.51 -4.23 -5.52
N GLU A 370 -55.34 -3.01 -5.02
CA GLU A 370 -56.46 -2.16 -4.59
C GLU A 370 -57.33 -1.69 -5.76
N ARG A 371 -56.74 -1.28 -6.89
CA ARG A 371 -57.49 -0.92 -8.10
C ARG A 371 -58.31 -2.08 -8.64
N GLN A 372 -57.75 -3.30 -8.64
CA GLN A 372 -58.48 -4.50 -9.04
C GLN A 372 -59.63 -4.81 -8.08
N LYS A 373 -59.42 -4.69 -6.76
CA LYS A 373 -60.50 -4.85 -5.77
C LYS A 373 -61.61 -3.81 -5.96
N GLN A 374 -61.26 -2.55 -6.21
CA GLN A 374 -62.24 -1.49 -6.49
C GLN A 374 -63.00 -1.76 -7.79
N ALA A 375 -62.31 -2.12 -8.88
CA ALA A 375 -62.95 -2.46 -10.15
C ALA A 375 -63.90 -3.66 -10.02
N VAL A 376 -63.50 -4.72 -9.30
CA VAL A 376 -64.38 -5.87 -9.02
C VAL A 376 -65.58 -5.45 -8.17
N ALA A 377 -65.37 -4.60 -7.16
CA ALA A 377 -66.46 -4.10 -6.32
C ALA A 377 -67.45 -3.23 -7.11
N ASP A 378 -66.97 -2.39 -8.03
CA ASP A 378 -67.82 -1.53 -8.85
C ASP A 378 -68.59 -2.34 -9.90
N VAL A 379 -67.96 -3.35 -10.52
CA VAL A 379 -68.65 -4.31 -11.41
C VAL A 379 -69.71 -5.11 -10.63
N ALA A 380 -69.40 -5.56 -9.41
CA ALA A 380 -70.37 -6.27 -8.57
C ALA A 380 -71.55 -5.37 -8.14
N LYS A 381 -71.30 -4.10 -7.81
CA LYS A 381 -72.35 -3.11 -7.52
C LYS A 381 -73.22 -2.83 -8.74
N ALA A 382 -72.62 -2.68 -9.92
CA ALA A 382 -73.33 -2.49 -11.17
C ALA A 382 -74.24 -3.69 -11.47
N ALA A 383 -73.72 -4.91 -11.38
CA ALA A 383 -74.49 -6.14 -11.58
C ALA A 383 -75.65 -6.27 -10.58
N GLN A 384 -75.44 -5.97 -9.28
CA GLN A 384 -76.52 -5.97 -8.29
C GLN A 384 -77.58 -4.89 -8.53
N SER A 385 -77.19 -3.73 -9.07
CA SER A 385 -78.13 -2.67 -9.41
C SER A 385 -78.98 -3.03 -10.62
N GLU A 386 -78.40 -3.72 -11.61
CA GLU A 386 -79.10 -4.22 -12.78
C GLU A 386 -80.07 -5.34 -12.42
N THR A 387 -79.68 -6.31 -11.60
CA THR A 387 -80.59 -7.40 -11.17
C THR A 387 -81.76 -6.86 -10.35
N LYS A 388 -81.53 -5.90 -9.44
CA LYS A 388 -82.62 -5.22 -8.72
C LYS A 388 -83.53 -4.44 -9.66
N ALA A 389 -82.99 -3.83 -10.71
CA ALA A 389 -83.78 -3.11 -11.71
C ALA A 389 -84.62 -4.06 -12.58
N THR A 390 -84.08 -5.21 -12.99
CA THR A 390 -84.82 -6.23 -13.76
C THR A 390 -85.91 -6.87 -12.91
N GLU A 391 -85.62 -7.27 -11.67
CA GLU A 391 -86.62 -7.81 -10.74
C GLU A 391 -87.76 -6.82 -10.48
N LYS A 392 -87.45 -5.53 -10.34
CA LYS A 392 -88.48 -4.49 -10.16
C LYS A 392 -89.36 -4.37 -11.41
N ARG A 393 -88.77 -4.37 -12.61
CA ARG A 393 -89.50 -4.34 -13.90
C ARG A 393 -90.39 -5.57 -14.07
N GLU A 394 -89.92 -6.75 -13.68
CA GLU A 394 -90.71 -7.99 -13.74
C GLU A 394 -91.86 -8.01 -12.74
N LYS A 395 -91.64 -7.61 -11.49
CA LYS A 395 -92.70 -7.47 -10.48
C LYS A 395 -93.77 -6.47 -10.92
N GLU A 396 -93.37 -5.36 -11.53
CA GLU A 396 -94.29 -4.36 -12.07
C GLU A 396 -95.08 -4.89 -13.28
N ARG A 397 -94.42 -5.64 -14.18
CA ARG A 397 -95.08 -6.32 -15.31
C ARG A 397 -96.13 -7.33 -14.83
N LEU A 398 -95.79 -8.17 -13.85
CA LEU A 398 -96.71 -9.16 -13.27
C LEU A 398 -97.91 -8.48 -12.60
N ARG A 399 -97.68 -7.40 -11.83
CA ARG A 399 -98.77 -6.60 -11.25
C ARG A 399 -99.68 -5.97 -12.29
N SER A 400 -99.11 -5.49 -13.40
CA SER A 400 -99.88 -4.92 -14.52
C SER A 400 -100.74 -6.00 -15.21
N LEU A 401 -100.18 -7.18 -15.46
CA LEU A 401 -100.91 -8.32 -16.03
C LEU A 401 -102.06 -8.79 -15.10
N LEU A 402 -101.79 -8.85 -13.80
CA LEU A 402 -102.78 -9.22 -12.79
C LEU A 402 -103.93 -8.19 -12.72
N LYS A 403 -103.61 -6.90 -12.77
CA LYS A 403 -104.62 -5.83 -12.86
C LYS A 403 -105.47 -5.94 -14.12
N LYS A 404 -104.86 -6.25 -15.28
CA LYS A 404 -105.59 -6.44 -16.55
C LYS A 404 -106.53 -7.65 -16.47
N ALA A 405 -106.05 -8.81 -16.03
CA ALA A 405 -106.85 -10.02 -15.89
C ALA A 405 -108.03 -9.85 -14.92
N ARG A 406 -107.80 -9.19 -13.77
CA ARG A 406 -108.89 -8.84 -12.83
C ARG A 406 -109.91 -7.88 -13.42
N LYS A 407 -109.46 -6.88 -14.21
CA LYS A 407 -110.35 -5.93 -14.87
C LYS A 407 -111.21 -6.64 -15.93
N GLU A 408 -110.63 -7.53 -16.72
CA GLU A 408 -111.36 -8.36 -17.69
C GLU A 408 -112.42 -9.23 -16.99
N LEU A 409 -112.04 -9.91 -15.90
CA LEU A 409 -112.98 -10.70 -15.10
C LEU A 409 -114.13 -9.86 -14.54
N LYS A 410 -113.80 -8.68 -14.00
CA LYS A 410 -114.78 -7.74 -13.45
C LYS A 410 -115.74 -7.24 -14.53
N THR A 411 -115.25 -6.91 -15.71
CA THR A 411 -116.12 -6.52 -16.83
C THR A 411 -117.05 -7.66 -17.27
N LEU A 412 -116.59 -8.91 -17.24
CA LEU A 412 -117.43 -10.08 -17.56
C LEU A 412 -118.48 -10.37 -16.47
N ALA A 413 -118.17 -10.08 -15.20
CA ALA A 413 -119.09 -10.20 -14.08
C ALA A 413 -120.17 -9.11 -14.06
N GLU A 414 -119.81 -7.87 -14.38
CA GLU A 414 -120.72 -6.71 -14.32
C GLU A 414 -121.59 -6.55 -15.58
N ALA A 415 -121.06 -6.89 -16.77
CA ALA A 415 -121.71 -6.55 -18.05
C ALA A 415 -122.71 -7.59 -18.59
N GLY A 416 -123.14 -8.60 -17.82
CA GLY A 416 -124.16 -9.53 -18.32
C GLY A 416 -124.34 -10.83 -17.54
N ARG A 417 -124.38 -11.94 -18.29
CA ARG A 417 -124.89 -13.29 -17.95
C ARG A 417 -124.43 -13.90 -16.60
N TRP A 418 -123.37 -13.38 -15.98
CA TRP A 418 -122.79 -13.88 -14.72
C TRP A 418 -123.08 -12.99 -13.51
N ALA A 419 -123.92 -11.95 -13.64
CA ALA A 419 -124.20 -10.97 -12.58
C ALA A 419 -124.72 -11.61 -11.26
N ALA A 420 -125.49 -12.70 -11.34
CA ALA A 420 -125.96 -13.43 -10.16
C ALA A 420 -124.83 -14.12 -9.37
N ARG A 421 -123.67 -14.32 -10.00
CA ARG A 421 -122.45 -14.94 -9.45
C ARG A 421 -121.27 -13.97 -9.35
N ALA A 422 -121.55 -12.66 -9.38
CA ALA A 422 -120.52 -11.63 -9.32
C ALA A 422 -119.65 -11.70 -8.04
N ALA A 423 -120.26 -12.03 -6.89
CA ALA A 423 -119.54 -12.22 -5.63
C ALA A 423 -118.58 -13.42 -5.67
N ASP A 424 -119.03 -14.54 -6.25
CA ASP A 424 -118.21 -15.76 -6.42
C ASP A 424 -117.00 -15.47 -7.34
N ILE A 425 -117.23 -14.71 -8.42
CA ILE A 425 -116.19 -14.29 -9.37
C ILE A 425 -115.20 -13.31 -8.73
N GLU A 426 -115.63 -12.45 -7.81
CA GLU A 426 -114.76 -11.50 -7.10
C GLU A 426 -113.81 -12.20 -6.11
N VAL A 427 -114.29 -13.22 -5.40
CA VAL A 427 -113.47 -14.05 -4.51
C VAL A 427 -112.40 -14.81 -5.31
N LEU A 428 -112.77 -15.36 -6.46
CA LEU A 428 -111.85 -16.02 -7.40
C LEU A 428 -110.85 -15.00 -7.98
N ALA A 429 -111.30 -13.79 -8.33
CA ALA A 429 -110.42 -12.72 -8.81
C ALA A 429 -109.32 -12.34 -7.81
N ALA A 430 -109.62 -12.39 -6.51
CA ALA A 430 -108.69 -12.02 -5.44
C ALA A 430 -107.57 -13.04 -5.21
N THR A 431 -107.81 -14.32 -5.52
CA THR A 431 -106.98 -15.45 -5.06
C THR A 431 -106.22 -16.15 -6.18
N LEU A 432 -106.77 -16.21 -7.40
CA LEU A 432 -106.14 -16.95 -8.50
C LEU A 432 -104.96 -16.19 -9.15
N SER A 433 -104.04 -16.97 -9.73
CA SER A 433 -102.89 -16.47 -10.49
C SER A 433 -103.31 -15.87 -11.85
N VAL A 434 -102.42 -15.10 -12.49
CA VAL A 434 -102.71 -14.47 -13.81
C VAL A 434 -103.15 -15.48 -14.86
N GLU A 435 -102.45 -16.63 -14.95
CA GLU A 435 -102.76 -17.69 -15.91
C GLU A 435 -104.14 -18.29 -15.65
N GLN A 436 -104.47 -18.52 -14.38
CA GLN A 436 -105.77 -19.05 -14.00
C GLN A 436 -106.90 -18.03 -14.20
N LEU A 437 -106.67 -16.74 -13.94
CA LEU A 437 -107.64 -15.68 -14.19
C LEU A 437 -107.91 -15.47 -15.69
N GLN A 438 -106.89 -15.60 -16.53
CA GLN A 438 -107.04 -15.56 -17.99
C GLN A 438 -107.76 -16.80 -18.53
N ALA A 439 -107.46 -17.98 -17.99
CA ALA A 439 -108.19 -19.21 -18.32
C ALA A 439 -109.66 -19.11 -17.90
N LEU A 440 -109.93 -18.52 -16.73
CA LEU A 440 -111.29 -18.31 -16.22
C LEU A 440 -112.04 -17.26 -17.03
N SER A 441 -111.41 -16.14 -17.43
CA SER A 441 -112.03 -15.15 -18.31
C SER A 441 -112.35 -15.72 -19.69
N ALA A 442 -111.45 -16.53 -20.27
CA ALA A 442 -111.67 -17.22 -21.54
C ALA A 442 -112.81 -18.24 -21.44
N ALA A 443 -112.85 -19.03 -20.36
CA ALA A 443 -113.91 -20.01 -20.09
C ALA A 443 -115.29 -19.35 -19.92
N LEU A 444 -115.37 -18.25 -19.16
CA LEU A 444 -116.59 -17.46 -18.99
C LEU A 444 -117.04 -16.76 -20.29
N GLY A 445 -116.08 -16.39 -21.15
CA GLY A 445 -116.35 -15.82 -22.47
C GLY A 445 -116.89 -16.83 -23.49
N ALA A 446 -116.42 -18.09 -23.44
CA ALA A 446 -116.79 -19.14 -24.38
C ALA A 446 -118.16 -19.81 -24.07
N ALA A 447 -118.58 -19.81 -22.80
CA ALA A 447 -119.85 -20.39 -22.36
C ALA A 447 -121.05 -19.55 -22.83
N THR A 448 -121.70 -19.98 -23.91
CA THR A 448 -122.80 -19.26 -24.59
C THR A 448 -124.12 -20.05 -24.63
N LYS A 449 -124.08 -21.37 -24.40
CA LYS A 449 -125.27 -22.26 -24.41
C LYS A 449 -125.81 -22.43 -22.98
N PRO A 450 -127.14 -22.60 -22.78
CA PRO A 450 -127.74 -22.70 -21.44
C PRO A 450 -127.15 -23.83 -20.59
N ASP A 451 -126.94 -25.02 -21.18
CA ASP A 451 -126.33 -26.17 -20.46
C ASP A 451 -124.90 -25.88 -20.00
N THR A 452 -124.12 -25.16 -20.82
CA THR A 452 -122.75 -24.77 -20.51
C THR A 452 -122.68 -23.65 -19.47
N ILE A 453 -123.73 -22.82 -19.36
CA ILE A 453 -123.83 -21.77 -18.35
C ILE A 453 -124.08 -22.40 -16.98
N ALA A 454 -125.06 -23.31 -16.86
CA ALA A 454 -125.36 -24.01 -15.61
C ALA A 454 -124.16 -24.84 -15.09
N ALA A 455 -123.43 -25.52 -16.00
CA ALA A 455 -122.22 -26.24 -15.64
C ALA A 455 -121.11 -25.32 -15.11
N MET A 456 -120.97 -24.12 -15.69
CA MET A 456 -119.99 -23.13 -15.22
C MET A 456 -120.41 -22.46 -13.91
N GLU A 457 -121.71 -22.20 -13.67
CA GLU A 457 -122.19 -21.70 -12.38
C GLU A 457 -121.91 -22.70 -11.25
N ALA A 458 -122.21 -23.99 -11.48
CA ALA A 458 -121.86 -25.05 -10.54
C ALA A 458 -120.36 -25.12 -10.29
N LYS A 459 -119.55 -24.96 -11.35
CA LYS A 459 -118.09 -24.93 -11.25
C LYS A 459 -117.58 -23.72 -10.44
N LEU A 460 -118.10 -22.51 -10.67
CA LEU A 460 -117.75 -21.32 -9.89
C LEU A 460 -118.05 -21.51 -8.40
N THR A 461 -119.21 -22.12 -8.07
CA THR A 461 -119.56 -22.41 -6.67
C THR A 461 -118.65 -23.46 -6.04
N ALA A 462 -118.26 -24.49 -6.80
CA ALA A 462 -117.33 -25.51 -6.33
C ALA A 462 -115.92 -24.95 -6.14
N ASP A 463 -115.46 -24.10 -7.06
CA ASP A 463 -114.14 -23.47 -7.01
C ASP A 463 -114.03 -22.49 -5.82
N VAL A 464 -115.08 -21.71 -5.53
CA VAL A 464 -115.15 -20.86 -4.32
C VAL A 464 -115.19 -21.71 -3.04
N ALA A 465 -116.00 -22.78 -3.01
CA ALA A 465 -116.07 -23.67 -1.85
C ALA A 465 -114.72 -24.37 -1.59
N ALA A 466 -114.01 -24.77 -2.65
CA ALA A 466 -112.67 -25.36 -2.54
C ALA A 466 -111.65 -24.36 -2.00
N LEU A 467 -111.72 -23.08 -2.38
CA LEU A 467 -110.85 -22.03 -1.85
C LEU A 467 -111.13 -21.67 -0.40
N VAL A 468 -112.39 -21.77 0.06
CA VAL A 468 -112.75 -21.54 1.46
C VAL A 468 -112.35 -22.73 2.35
N ALA A 469 -112.18 -23.91 1.75
CA ALA A 469 -111.75 -25.14 2.45
C ALA A 469 -110.21 -25.31 2.54
N GLN A 470 -109.46 -24.54 1.75
CA GLN A 470 -107.99 -24.44 1.82
C GLN A 470 -107.58 -23.31 2.75
#